data_AF-A0A2W2ESC1-F1
#
_entry.id   AF-A0A2W2ESC1-F1
#
_cell.length_a   1.000
_cell.length_b   1.000
_cell.length_c   1.000
_cell.angle_alpha   90.00
_cell.angle_beta   90.00
_cell.angle_gamma   90.00
#
_symmetry.space_group_name_H-M   'P 1'
#
loop_
_entity.id
_entity.type
_entity.pdbx_description
1 polymer ?
#
loop_
_entity_poly.entity_id
_entity_poly.type
_entity_poly.pdbx_seq_one_letter_code
_entity_poly.pdbx_strand_id
1 'polypeptide(L)'
;MALVCTEITEWVEEKVSTPVEEWEERQEKRCKKYPWYDPRGWVCWFVTILVKVVRWVVVTVGKWVVRTVCKIVAVVVEAVIEIVGGLWDVIVGIFTLDWRRILDGLLRIGLGLALGIIRLLRIVLLGDTIDYIIEEINRERLRRYVRGLLEAKYDGDTLADIKSAIRLDHGAFGLRLHATAYRTMLDSETPSAREPAVPNLVVLHERGAINLRALCGFEFDEGFWNRKRYKTLKKGPVLGGGGGGEFDNPISADELDTYLSTRGAAGPKFIVLPMRDGALDTKVWTASEKGRELALMLDFDQDRREVTEAGHIVHTGSGPAQVRFLRDVLGRRDKPTDPLGATADLCHPVVAGVFRYTNTLRGLASNLHESKCGLDGHDASGATFVDNLPDAIWKYVPIHELGHCFGLCHTDGVDRIMYSPKTNSWWRGWSIPRSLLNIYLEGEPSFTFAEAKATWDYIVAHFAPQCLGARPIVIGAAPAPRTAADGSVVGVPPALD
;
A
#
# COMPACT_ATOMS: atom_id res chain seq x y z
N MET A 1 -4.90 -5.02 13.65
CA MET A 1 -4.09 -4.29 14.66
C MET A 1 -2.58 -4.41 14.47
N ALA A 2 -2.09 -5.30 13.59
CA ALA A 2 -0.71 -5.32 13.07
C ALA A 2 0.06 -3.97 12.88
N LEU A 3 -0.44 -2.91 12.22
CA LEU A 3 0.27 -1.65 11.99
C LEU A 3 0.70 -1.01 13.31
N VAL A 4 -0.23 -0.89 14.28
CA VAL A 4 0.08 -0.33 15.61
C VAL A 4 1.21 -1.11 16.28
N CYS A 5 1.23 -2.43 16.12
CA CYS A 5 2.28 -3.28 16.68
C CYS A 5 3.62 -3.13 15.96
N THR A 6 3.59 -2.94 14.64
CA THR A 6 4.77 -2.65 13.83
C THR A 6 5.30 -1.25 14.15
N GLU A 7 4.44 -0.25 14.27
CA GLU A 7 4.78 1.12 14.69
C GLU A 7 5.34 1.15 16.10
N ILE A 8 4.80 0.37 17.05
CA ILE A 8 5.39 0.22 18.39
C ILE A 8 6.78 -0.42 18.28
N THR A 9 6.96 -1.42 17.42
CA THR A 9 8.27 -2.06 17.21
C THR A 9 9.27 -1.06 16.64
N GLU A 10 8.86 -0.26 15.64
CA GLU A 10 9.65 0.83 15.07
C GLU A 10 9.93 1.93 16.11
N TRP A 11 8.96 2.27 16.95
CA TRP A 11 9.13 3.22 18.04
C TRP A 11 10.15 2.71 19.06
N VAL A 12 10.13 1.41 19.39
CA VAL A 12 11.14 0.79 20.25
C VAL A 12 12.52 0.83 19.57
N GLU A 13 12.61 0.57 18.26
CA GLU A 13 13.86 0.73 17.50
C GLU A 13 14.37 2.17 17.59
N GLU A 14 13.52 3.14 17.30
CA GLU A 14 13.91 4.54 17.20
C GLU A 14 14.21 5.19 18.54
N LYS A 15 13.40 4.92 19.57
CA LYS A 15 13.50 5.61 20.87
C LYS A 15 14.33 4.86 21.88
N VAL A 16 14.41 3.53 21.80
CA VAL A 16 15.16 2.72 22.77
C VAL A 16 16.49 2.26 22.19
N SER A 17 16.55 1.79 20.95
CA SER A 17 17.82 1.25 20.43
C SER A 17 18.80 2.33 19.97
N THR A 18 18.34 3.42 19.34
CA THR A 18 19.23 4.48 18.83
C THR A 18 20.03 5.20 19.93
N PRO A 19 19.46 5.63 21.07
CA PRO A 19 20.25 6.29 22.12
C PRO A 19 21.33 5.38 22.73
N VAL A 20 21.06 4.08 22.75
CA VAL A 20 22.02 3.08 23.25
C VAL A 20 23.14 2.87 22.21
N GLU A 21 22.84 2.86 20.91
CA GLU A 21 23.85 2.85 19.83
C GLU A 21 24.79 4.05 19.94
N GLU A 22 24.24 5.25 20.06
CA GLU A 22 25.04 6.47 20.18
C GLU A 22 25.88 6.50 21.46
N TRP A 23 25.36 5.93 22.55
CA TRP A 23 26.14 5.77 23.79
C TRP A 23 27.29 4.77 23.59
N GLU A 24 27.02 3.65 22.93
CA GLU A 24 27.98 2.59 22.64
C GLU A 24 29.12 3.11 21.77
N GLU A 25 28.82 3.84 20.70
CA GLU A 25 29.84 4.47 19.85
C GLU A 25 30.69 5.49 20.62
N ARG A 26 30.08 6.27 21.51
CA ARG A 26 30.81 7.20 22.39
C ARG A 26 31.71 6.48 23.37
N GLN A 27 31.27 5.34 23.92
CA GLN A 27 32.10 4.50 24.78
C GLN A 27 33.22 3.83 23.99
N GLU A 28 32.96 3.28 22.81
CA GLU A 28 33.99 2.63 22.00
C GLU A 28 35.09 3.63 21.59
N LYS A 29 34.71 4.86 21.23
CA LYS A 29 35.66 5.97 20.98
C LYS A 29 36.47 6.34 22.22
N ARG A 30 35.89 6.26 23.43
CA ARG A 30 36.62 6.49 24.70
C ARG A 30 37.53 5.31 25.04
N CYS A 31 37.05 4.08 24.89
CA CYS A 31 37.79 2.85 25.18
C CYS A 31 39.01 2.71 24.26
N LYS A 32 38.90 3.07 22.97
CA LYS A 32 40.02 3.06 22.01
C LYS A 32 41.18 4.00 22.37
N LYS A 33 41.00 4.95 23.30
CA LYS A 33 42.07 5.82 23.78
C LYS A 33 42.97 5.18 24.84
N TYR A 34 42.54 4.08 25.47
CA TYR A 34 43.35 3.40 26.46
C TYR A 34 44.34 2.43 25.78
N PRO A 35 45.63 2.43 26.17
CA PRO A 35 46.58 1.45 25.70
C PRO A 35 46.16 0.03 26.10
N TRP A 36 46.53 -0.97 25.29
CA TRP A 36 46.16 -2.38 25.50
C TRP A 36 46.65 -2.98 26.83
N TYR A 37 47.67 -2.37 27.45
CA TYR A 37 48.25 -2.79 28.73
C TYR A 37 47.62 -2.09 29.95
N ASP A 38 46.73 -1.12 29.78
CA ASP A 38 46.04 -0.48 30.90
C ASP A 38 44.86 -1.37 31.35
N PRO A 39 44.80 -1.84 32.61
CA PRO A 39 43.69 -2.64 33.12
C PRO A 39 42.33 -1.94 33.00
N ARG A 40 42.31 -0.59 32.93
CA ARG A 40 41.08 0.17 32.64
C ARG A 40 40.53 -0.11 31.24
N GLY A 41 41.42 -0.37 30.27
CA GLY A 41 41.05 -0.75 28.89
C GLY A 41 40.33 -2.10 28.85
N TRP A 42 40.78 -3.08 29.64
CA TRP A 42 40.15 -4.41 29.74
C TRP A 42 38.74 -4.34 30.31
N VAL A 43 38.56 -3.57 31.40
CA VAL A 43 37.23 -3.34 31.99
C VAL A 43 36.32 -2.60 30.99
N CYS A 44 36.85 -1.59 30.29
CA CYS A 44 36.12 -0.86 29.25
C CYS A 44 35.62 -1.80 28.13
N TRP A 45 36.48 -2.71 27.66
CA TRP A 45 36.15 -3.71 26.64
C TRP A 45 35.11 -4.73 27.14
N PHE A 46 35.25 -5.24 28.36
CA PHE A 46 34.28 -6.16 28.94
C PHE A 46 32.91 -5.51 29.13
N VAL A 47 32.87 -4.28 29.65
CA VAL A 47 31.61 -3.52 29.83
C VAL A 47 30.96 -3.25 28.49
N THR A 48 31.72 -2.92 27.44
CA THR A 48 31.14 -2.72 26.10
C THR A 48 30.57 -4.02 25.52
N ILE A 49 31.23 -5.16 25.69
CA ILE A 49 30.66 -6.45 25.27
C ILE A 49 29.40 -6.79 26.07
N LEU A 50 29.42 -6.61 27.39
CA LEU A 50 28.27 -6.91 28.22
C LEU A 50 27.08 -6.02 27.86
N VAL A 51 27.29 -4.73 27.63
CA VAL A 51 26.23 -3.83 27.17
C VAL A 51 25.74 -4.22 25.78
N LYS A 52 26.62 -4.60 24.85
CA LYS A 52 26.23 -5.14 23.53
C LYS A 52 25.31 -6.36 23.66
N VAL A 53 25.67 -7.32 24.52
CA VAL A 53 24.89 -8.54 24.74
C VAL A 53 23.56 -8.20 25.43
N VAL A 54 23.56 -7.42 26.51
CA VAL A 54 22.33 -7.05 27.23
C VAL A 54 21.38 -6.27 26.32
N ARG A 55 21.90 -5.31 25.56
CA ARG A 55 21.12 -4.57 24.57
C ARG A 55 20.54 -5.50 23.52
N TRP A 56 21.37 -6.38 22.95
CA TRP A 56 20.93 -7.34 21.96
C TRP A 56 19.81 -8.22 22.52
N VAL A 57 19.95 -8.75 23.74
CA VAL A 57 18.93 -9.55 24.41
C VAL A 57 17.67 -8.72 24.69
N VAL A 58 17.77 -7.56 25.32
CA VAL A 58 16.61 -6.74 25.70
C VAL A 58 15.85 -6.24 24.48
N VAL A 59 16.54 -5.79 23.43
CA VAL A 59 15.91 -5.32 22.20
C VAL A 59 15.30 -6.49 21.44
N THR A 60 16.01 -7.61 21.29
CA THR A 60 15.50 -8.78 20.56
C THR A 60 14.32 -9.41 21.29
N VAL A 61 14.46 -9.71 22.58
CA VAL A 61 13.41 -10.31 23.39
C VAL A 61 12.25 -9.32 23.58
N GLY A 62 12.53 -8.04 23.82
CA GLY A 62 11.50 -7.01 23.99
C GLY A 62 10.63 -6.87 22.75
N LYS A 63 11.23 -6.72 21.57
CA LYS A 63 10.49 -6.69 20.29
C LYS A 63 9.71 -7.98 20.06
N TRP A 64 10.33 -9.12 20.33
CA TRP A 64 9.68 -10.42 20.16
C TRP A 64 8.46 -10.59 21.06
N VAL A 65 8.57 -10.25 22.36
CA VAL A 65 7.45 -10.32 23.31
C VAL A 65 6.34 -9.38 22.88
N VAL A 66 6.66 -8.11 22.58
CA VAL A 66 5.66 -7.12 22.16
C VAL A 66 4.93 -7.59 20.91
N ARG A 67 5.65 -8.06 19.88
CA ARG A 67 5.05 -8.57 18.64
C ARG A 67 4.19 -9.80 18.90
N THR A 68 4.65 -10.74 19.73
CA THR A 68 3.90 -11.97 20.05
C THR A 68 2.59 -11.65 20.77
N VAL A 69 2.65 -10.82 21.82
CA VAL A 69 1.46 -10.37 22.56
C VAL A 69 0.49 -9.63 21.62
N CYS A 70 1.02 -8.73 20.82
CA CYS A 70 0.27 -8.00 19.81
C CYS A 70 -0.47 -8.91 18.83
N LYS A 71 0.22 -9.92 18.28
CA LYS A 71 -0.38 -10.90 17.37
C LYS A 71 -1.48 -11.70 18.04
N ILE A 72 -1.26 -12.17 19.28
CA ILE A 72 -2.28 -12.90 20.05
C ILE A 72 -3.53 -12.03 20.24
N VAL A 73 -3.36 -10.79 20.70
CA VAL A 73 -4.48 -9.85 20.89
C VAL A 73 -5.18 -9.56 19.57
N ALA A 74 -4.43 -9.36 18.48
CA ALA A 74 -5.00 -9.13 17.16
C ALA A 74 -5.86 -10.31 16.68
N VAL A 75 -5.35 -11.54 16.80
CA VAL A 75 -6.07 -12.76 16.43
C VAL A 75 -7.34 -12.92 17.27
N VAL A 76 -7.26 -12.66 18.58
CA VAL A 76 -8.43 -12.76 19.47
C VAL A 76 -9.50 -11.74 19.10
N VAL A 77 -9.13 -10.48 18.86
CA VAL A 77 -10.09 -9.44 18.49
C VAL A 77 -10.67 -9.65 17.09
N GLU A 78 -9.86 -10.06 16.12
CA GLU A 78 -10.35 -10.43 14.78
C GLU A 78 -11.38 -11.57 14.87
N ALA A 79 -11.09 -12.63 15.62
CA ALA A 79 -12.02 -13.72 15.83
C ALA A 79 -13.33 -13.24 16.48
N VAL A 80 -13.26 -12.35 17.47
CA VAL A 80 -14.46 -11.76 18.11
C VAL A 80 -15.26 -10.92 17.10
N ILE A 81 -14.61 -10.07 16.30
CA ILE A 81 -15.30 -9.24 15.29
C ILE A 81 -15.95 -10.11 14.22
N GLU A 82 -15.28 -11.16 13.75
CA GLU A 82 -15.83 -12.10 12.77
C GLU A 82 -17.04 -12.87 13.33
N ILE A 83 -16.97 -13.30 14.60
CA ILE A 83 -18.10 -13.96 15.28
C ILE A 83 -19.28 -12.99 15.41
N VAL A 84 -19.05 -11.77 15.90
CA VAL A 84 -20.11 -10.77 16.09
C VAL A 84 -20.71 -10.34 14.76
N GLY A 85 -19.87 -10.08 13.74
CA GLY A 85 -20.32 -9.71 12.40
C GLY A 85 -21.07 -10.85 11.71
N GLY A 86 -20.60 -12.09 11.85
CA GLY A 86 -21.30 -13.27 11.35
C GLY A 86 -22.65 -13.47 12.02
N LEU A 87 -22.73 -13.32 13.36
CA LEU A 87 -24.00 -13.39 14.10
C LEU A 87 -24.97 -12.29 13.64
N TRP A 88 -24.48 -11.07 13.44
CA TRP A 88 -25.29 -9.96 12.93
C TRP A 88 -25.83 -10.25 11.53
N ASP A 89 -25.01 -10.77 10.61
CA ASP A 89 -25.47 -11.14 9.27
C ASP A 89 -26.50 -12.27 9.30
N VAL A 90 -26.37 -13.24 10.22
CA VAL A 90 -27.42 -14.26 10.45
C VAL A 90 -28.72 -13.62 10.92
N ILE A 91 -28.67 -12.72 11.91
CA ILE A 91 -29.85 -12.04 12.45
C ILE A 91 -30.55 -11.23 11.35
N VAL A 92 -29.80 -10.38 10.64
CA VAL A 92 -30.36 -9.56 9.55
C VAL A 92 -30.90 -10.45 8.44
N GLY A 93 -30.18 -11.52 8.07
CA GLY A 93 -30.64 -12.47 7.05
C GLY A 93 -31.96 -13.14 7.41
N ILE A 94 -32.18 -13.49 8.69
CA ILE A 94 -33.45 -14.01 9.18
C ILE A 94 -34.56 -12.96 9.03
N PHE A 95 -34.30 -11.71 9.43
CA PHE A 95 -35.28 -10.63 9.32
C PHE A 95 -35.60 -10.22 7.87
N THR A 96 -34.62 -10.30 6.96
CA THR A 96 -34.81 -9.98 5.54
C THR A 96 -35.19 -11.19 4.70
N LEU A 97 -35.38 -12.37 5.31
CA LEU A 97 -35.58 -13.67 4.64
C LEU A 97 -34.52 -13.95 3.55
N ASP A 98 -33.33 -13.40 3.70
CA ASP A 98 -32.21 -13.59 2.79
C ASP A 98 -31.36 -14.76 3.25
N TRP A 99 -31.70 -15.96 2.74
CA TRP A 99 -31.00 -17.20 3.04
C TRP A 99 -29.50 -17.14 2.72
N ARG A 100 -29.09 -16.32 1.75
CA ARG A 100 -27.67 -16.17 1.38
C ARG A 100 -26.90 -15.45 2.48
N ARG A 101 -27.51 -14.42 3.08
CA ARG A 101 -26.90 -13.67 4.19
C ARG A 101 -26.75 -14.52 5.45
N ILE A 102 -27.69 -15.43 5.70
CA ILE A 102 -27.61 -16.42 6.78
C ILE A 102 -26.42 -17.37 6.55
N LEU A 103 -26.29 -17.91 5.35
CA LEU A 103 -25.18 -18.80 5.02
C LEU A 103 -23.82 -18.08 5.10
N ASP A 104 -23.73 -16.84 4.60
CA ASP A 104 -22.53 -16.00 4.71
C ASP A 104 -22.14 -15.77 6.18
N GLY A 105 -23.12 -15.48 7.04
CA GLY A 105 -22.88 -15.29 8.47
C GLY A 105 -22.39 -16.56 9.18
N LEU A 106 -23.02 -17.71 8.93
CA LEU A 106 -22.58 -18.99 9.51
C LEU A 106 -21.19 -19.41 9.02
N LEU A 107 -20.89 -19.23 7.73
CA LEU A 107 -19.57 -19.52 7.19
C LEU A 107 -18.51 -18.60 7.76
N ARG A 108 -18.79 -17.30 7.93
CA ARG A 108 -17.87 -16.36 8.61
C ARG A 108 -17.53 -16.81 10.01
N ILE A 109 -18.52 -17.24 10.80
CA ILE A 109 -18.31 -17.76 12.16
C ILE A 109 -17.44 -19.04 12.11
N GLY A 110 -17.82 -20.00 11.26
CA GLY A 110 -17.12 -21.28 11.16
C GLY A 110 -15.68 -21.16 10.67
N LEU A 111 -15.46 -20.39 9.60
CA LEU A 111 -14.11 -20.07 9.10
C LEU A 111 -13.35 -19.29 10.16
N GLY A 112 -13.91 -18.22 10.72
CA GLY A 112 -13.21 -17.39 11.71
C GLY A 112 -12.74 -18.17 12.93
N LEU A 113 -13.59 -19.04 13.48
CA LEU A 113 -13.23 -19.89 14.62
C LEU A 113 -12.13 -20.90 14.27
N ALA A 114 -12.28 -21.61 13.16
CA ALA A 114 -11.27 -22.57 12.71
C ALA A 114 -9.94 -21.88 12.42
N LEU A 115 -9.96 -20.74 11.72
CA LEU A 115 -8.78 -19.94 11.39
C LEU A 115 -8.10 -19.38 12.66
N GLY A 116 -8.88 -18.89 13.62
CA GLY A 116 -8.38 -18.36 14.89
C GLY A 116 -7.65 -19.41 15.73
N ILE A 117 -8.22 -20.61 15.86
CA ILE A 117 -7.63 -21.71 16.64
C ILE A 117 -6.24 -22.05 16.12
N ILE A 118 -6.13 -22.25 14.81
CA ILE A 118 -4.92 -22.82 14.29
C ILE A 118 -3.84 -21.71 14.10
N ARG A 119 -4.21 -20.43 13.87
CA ARG A 119 -3.27 -19.28 14.02
C ARG A 119 -2.68 -19.24 15.44
N LEU A 120 -3.52 -19.42 16.45
CA LEU A 120 -3.09 -19.47 17.85
C LEU A 120 -2.15 -20.66 18.10
N LEU A 121 -2.43 -21.82 17.51
CA LEU A 121 -1.55 -22.99 17.58
C LEU A 121 -0.15 -22.70 17.01
N ARG A 122 -0.03 -22.04 15.86
CA ARG A 122 1.28 -21.66 15.28
C ARG A 122 2.08 -20.74 16.21
N ILE A 123 1.40 -19.74 16.79
CA ILE A 123 2.02 -18.81 17.73
C ILE A 123 2.53 -19.56 18.97
N VAL A 124 1.72 -20.46 19.54
CA VAL A 124 2.08 -21.27 20.72
C VAL A 124 3.21 -22.25 20.42
N LEU A 125 3.25 -22.83 19.22
CA LEU A 125 4.31 -23.74 18.77
C LEU A 125 5.60 -23.03 18.30
N LEU A 126 5.73 -21.72 18.59
CA LEU A 126 6.91 -20.90 18.29
C LEU A 126 7.26 -20.78 16.79
N GLY A 127 6.36 -21.12 15.87
CA GLY A 127 6.60 -20.97 14.42
C GLY A 127 6.97 -19.52 14.06
N ASP A 128 6.23 -18.57 14.64
CA ASP A 128 6.47 -17.13 14.47
C ASP A 128 7.84 -16.65 14.99
N THR A 129 8.45 -17.40 15.92
CA THR A 129 9.78 -17.05 16.46
C THR A 129 10.86 -17.35 15.45
N ILE A 130 10.75 -18.47 14.73
CA ILE A 130 11.69 -18.84 13.67
C ILE A 130 11.58 -17.84 12.53
N ASP A 131 10.36 -17.50 12.12
CA ASP A 131 10.11 -16.50 11.07
C ASP A 131 10.72 -15.15 11.43
N TYR A 132 10.56 -14.70 12.68
CA TYR A 132 11.15 -13.45 13.16
C TYR A 132 12.69 -13.44 13.07
N ILE A 133 13.34 -14.53 13.48
CA ILE A 133 14.81 -14.64 13.41
C ILE A 133 15.28 -14.59 11.95
N ILE A 134 14.58 -15.29 11.05
CA ILE A 134 14.87 -15.29 9.62
C ILE A 134 14.68 -13.88 9.03
N GLU A 135 13.60 -13.20 9.40
CA GLU A 135 13.28 -11.83 8.98
C GLU A 135 14.41 -10.86 9.38
N GLU A 136 14.84 -10.89 10.64
CA GLU A 136 15.90 -10.00 11.14
C GLU A 136 17.25 -10.28 10.45
N ILE A 137 17.59 -11.56 10.25
CA ILE A 137 18.81 -11.96 9.51
C ILE A 137 18.75 -11.45 8.06
N ASN A 138 17.60 -11.60 7.39
CA ASN A 138 17.41 -11.12 6.02
C ASN A 138 17.47 -9.60 5.94
N ARG A 139 16.94 -8.88 6.94
CA ARG A 139 17.01 -7.42 7.03
C ARG A 139 18.45 -6.92 7.11
N GLU A 140 19.29 -7.53 7.95
CA GLU A 140 20.72 -7.17 8.04
C GLU A 140 21.53 -7.54 6.78
N ARG A 141 21.17 -8.65 6.12
CA ARG A 141 21.74 -9.00 4.81
C ARG A 141 21.35 -7.96 3.75
N LEU A 142 20.10 -7.50 3.77
CA LEU A 142 19.59 -6.50 2.83
C LEU A 142 20.24 -5.15 3.06
N ARG A 143 20.34 -4.70 4.32
CA ARG A 143 21.04 -3.48 4.70
C ARG A 143 22.48 -3.45 4.16
N ARG A 144 23.23 -4.53 4.32
CA ARG A 144 24.60 -4.65 3.76
C ARG A 144 24.63 -4.61 2.24
N TYR A 145 23.66 -5.27 1.59
CA TYR A 145 23.56 -5.25 0.13
C TYR A 145 23.26 -3.84 -0.40
N VAL A 146 22.27 -3.16 0.17
CA VAL A 146 21.87 -1.81 -0.20
C VAL A 146 23.00 -0.82 0.05
N ARG A 147 23.76 -0.98 1.14
CA ARG A 147 24.98 -0.21 1.39
C ARG A 147 25.96 -0.30 0.23
N GLY A 148 26.26 -1.52 -0.23
CA GLY A 148 27.17 -1.74 -1.36
C GLY A 148 26.66 -1.12 -2.66
N LEU A 149 25.36 -1.20 -2.94
CA LEU A 149 24.76 -0.56 -4.12
C LEU A 149 24.88 0.97 -4.08
N LEU A 150 24.58 1.57 -2.92
CA LEU A 150 24.63 3.02 -2.75
C LEU A 150 26.06 3.55 -2.78
N GLU A 151 27.01 2.89 -2.11
CA GLU A 151 28.44 3.25 -2.13
C GLU A 151 29.07 3.10 -3.51
N ALA A 152 28.52 2.22 -4.37
CA ALA A 152 28.97 2.08 -5.75
C ALA A 152 28.43 3.19 -6.68
N LYS A 153 27.24 3.75 -6.38
CA LYS A 153 26.57 4.73 -7.24
C LYS A 153 26.73 6.18 -6.81
N TYR A 154 26.82 6.43 -5.51
CA TYR A 154 26.82 7.77 -4.92
C TYR A 154 28.06 7.97 -4.04
N ASP A 155 28.50 9.22 -3.90
CA ASP A 155 29.61 9.62 -3.05
C ASP A 155 29.28 10.91 -2.25
N GLY A 156 30.22 11.33 -1.41
CA GLY A 156 30.15 12.58 -0.65
C GLY A 156 28.88 12.78 0.17
N ASP A 157 28.39 14.02 0.19
CA ASP A 157 27.22 14.44 0.96
C ASP A 157 25.93 13.78 0.47
N THR A 158 25.82 13.49 -0.83
CA THR A 158 24.64 12.81 -1.40
C THR A 158 24.49 11.41 -0.82
N LEU A 159 25.59 10.64 -0.76
CA LEU A 159 25.57 9.32 -0.14
C LEU A 159 25.21 9.41 1.35
N ALA A 160 25.78 10.38 2.08
CA ALA A 160 25.52 10.56 3.50
C ALA A 160 24.04 10.91 3.78
N ASP A 161 23.47 11.83 3.00
CA ASP A 161 22.06 12.22 3.08
C ASP A 161 21.14 11.02 2.82
N ILE A 162 21.41 10.24 1.74
CA ILE A 162 20.63 9.05 1.42
C ILE A 162 20.71 8.01 2.54
N LYS A 163 21.92 7.70 3.03
CA LYS A 163 22.12 6.74 4.13
C LYS A 163 21.36 7.15 5.38
N SER A 164 21.36 8.45 5.70
CA SER A 164 20.61 9.00 6.83
C SER A 164 19.10 8.88 6.63
N ALA A 165 18.58 9.29 5.47
CA ALA A 165 17.15 9.30 5.16
C ALA A 165 16.52 7.91 5.16
N ILE A 166 17.21 6.92 4.59
CA ILE A 166 16.75 5.51 4.60
C ILE A 166 17.12 4.77 5.89
N ARG A 167 17.83 5.44 6.81
CA ARG A 167 18.26 4.86 8.08
C ARG A 167 19.09 3.60 7.91
N LEU A 168 20.10 3.69 7.04
CA LEU A 168 20.95 2.57 6.66
C LEU A 168 21.87 2.12 7.80
N ASP A 169 22.31 3.05 8.65
CA ASP A 169 23.23 2.76 9.74
C ASP A 169 22.51 2.50 11.08
N HIS A 170 21.35 3.13 11.32
CA HIS A 170 20.68 3.13 12.63
C HIS A 170 19.15 3.13 12.48
N GLY A 171 18.45 2.46 13.40
CA GLY A 171 16.98 2.45 13.48
C GLY A 171 16.28 1.63 12.38
N ALA A 172 15.00 1.93 12.14
CA ALA A 172 14.17 1.21 11.17
C ALA A 172 14.65 1.46 9.73
N PHE A 173 15.43 0.53 9.20
CA PHE A 173 15.98 0.59 7.84
C PHE A 173 14.87 0.44 6.79
N GLY A 174 14.85 1.36 5.83
CA GLY A 174 13.99 1.30 4.65
C GLY A 174 13.79 2.65 3.97
N LEU A 175 13.38 2.62 2.70
CA LEU A 175 13.00 3.78 1.91
C LEU A 175 11.62 4.26 2.31
N ARG A 176 11.51 5.50 2.79
CA ARG A 176 10.25 6.14 3.20
C ARG A 176 9.59 6.77 2.00
N LEU A 177 8.40 6.28 1.65
CA LEU A 177 7.63 6.79 0.53
C LEU A 177 6.24 7.14 1.02
N HIS A 178 5.85 8.39 0.79
CA HIS A 178 4.45 8.76 0.82
C HIS A 178 3.80 8.29 -0.48
N ALA A 179 2.67 7.62 -0.36
CA ALA A 179 1.91 7.06 -1.44
C ALA A 179 0.46 7.55 -1.37
N THR A 180 -0.27 7.44 -2.46
CA THR A 180 -1.72 7.70 -2.44
C THR A 180 -2.50 6.46 -2.88
N ALA A 181 -3.45 6.09 -2.05
CA ALA A 181 -4.46 5.09 -2.34
C ALA A 181 -5.74 5.77 -2.80
N TYR A 182 -6.02 5.70 -4.08
CA TYR A 182 -7.25 6.23 -4.65
C TYR A 182 -8.37 5.22 -4.56
N ARG A 183 -9.57 5.68 -4.19
CA ARG A 183 -10.81 4.95 -4.40
C ARG A 183 -11.59 5.62 -5.52
N THR A 184 -11.76 4.92 -6.62
CA THR A 184 -12.62 5.45 -7.69
C THR A 184 -14.07 5.56 -7.22
N MET A 185 -14.83 6.48 -7.78
CA MET A 185 -16.25 6.62 -7.50
C MET A 185 -17.05 6.95 -8.76
N LEU A 186 -18.30 6.52 -8.76
CA LEU A 186 -19.29 6.90 -9.77
C LEU A 186 -20.33 7.78 -9.13
N ASP A 187 -20.69 8.86 -9.79
CA ASP A 187 -21.72 9.78 -9.32
C ASP A 187 -22.96 9.72 -10.23
N SER A 188 -24.12 9.45 -9.64
CA SER A 188 -25.42 9.43 -10.33
C SER A 188 -25.88 10.80 -10.85
N GLU A 189 -25.24 11.89 -10.48
CA GLU A 189 -25.63 13.23 -10.91
C GLU A 189 -24.75 13.78 -12.02
N THR A 190 -23.61 13.13 -12.29
CA THR A 190 -22.66 13.65 -13.28
C THR A 190 -23.28 13.65 -14.67
N PRO A 191 -23.37 14.82 -15.34
CA PRO A 191 -23.98 14.93 -16.66
C PRO A 191 -23.24 14.10 -17.71
N SER A 192 -23.96 13.52 -18.66
CA SER A 192 -23.32 12.89 -19.81
C SER A 192 -22.71 13.95 -20.73
N ALA A 193 -21.47 13.74 -21.17
CA ALA A 193 -20.84 14.59 -22.18
C ALA A 193 -21.62 14.60 -23.51
N ARG A 194 -22.39 13.55 -23.83
CA ARG A 194 -23.17 13.46 -25.08
C ARG A 194 -24.60 13.95 -24.95
N GLU A 195 -25.20 13.76 -23.77
CA GLU A 195 -26.58 14.13 -23.46
C GLU A 195 -26.60 14.86 -22.11
N PRO A 196 -26.23 16.16 -22.05
CA PRO A 196 -26.02 16.86 -20.78
C PRO A 196 -27.24 16.92 -19.84
N ALA A 197 -28.45 16.72 -20.38
CA ALA A 197 -29.68 16.65 -19.60
C ALA A 197 -29.91 15.28 -18.92
N VAL A 198 -29.10 14.28 -19.24
CA VAL A 198 -29.21 12.90 -18.73
C VAL A 198 -27.93 12.54 -17.96
N PRO A 199 -28.03 11.92 -16.78
CA PRO A 199 -26.85 11.45 -16.07
C PRO A 199 -26.01 10.46 -16.89
N ASN A 200 -24.70 10.61 -16.79
CA ASN A 200 -23.74 9.84 -17.54
C ASN A 200 -23.87 8.33 -17.31
N LEU A 201 -24.13 7.90 -16.07
CA LEU A 201 -24.30 6.48 -15.75
C LEU A 201 -25.50 5.84 -16.46
N VAL A 202 -26.58 6.60 -16.66
CA VAL A 202 -27.76 6.13 -17.43
C VAL A 202 -27.35 5.92 -18.89
N VAL A 203 -26.73 6.93 -19.49
CA VAL A 203 -26.31 6.87 -20.91
C VAL A 203 -25.32 5.74 -21.16
N LEU A 204 -24.37 5.50 -20.24
CA LEU A 204 -23.43 4.38 -20.34
C LEU A 204 -24.14 3.03 -20.18
N HIS A 205 -25.14 2.94 -19.31
CA HIS A 205 -25.92 1.72 -19.10
C HIS A 205 -26.79 1.37 -20.30
N GLU A 206 -27.55 2.34 -20.84
CA GLU A 206 -28.42 2.18 -22.02
C GLU A 206 -27.63 1.71 -23.25
N ARG A 207 -26.37 2.10 -23.37
CA ARG A 207 -25.47 1.69 -24.46
C ARG A 207 -24.79 0.34 -24.24
N GLY A 208 -25.02 -0.31 -23.10
CA GLY A 208 -24.33 -1.55 -22.72
C GLY A 208 -22.83 -1.37 -22.45
N ALA A 209 -22.34 -0.14 -22.31
CA ALA A 209 -20.93 0.12 -21.99
C ALA A 209 -20.60 -0.26 -20.55
N ILE A 210 -21.59 -0.13 -19.65
CA ILE A 210 -21.54 -0.62 -18.27
C ILE A 210 -22.84 -1.32 -17.90
N ASN A 211 -22.78 -2.24 -16.95
CA ASN A 211 -23.97 -2.77 -16.29
C ASN A 211 -24.10 -2.12 -14.90
N LEU A 212 -24.96 -1.10 -14.77
CA LEU A 212 -25.12 -0.36 -13.52
C LEU A 212 -25.76 -1.21 -12.42
N ARG A 213 -26.63 -2.16 -12.77
CA ARG A 213 -27.21 -3.11 -11.80
C ARG A 213 -26.12 -3.98 -11.18
N ALA A 214 -25.20 -4.49 -12.00
CA ALA A 214 -24.05 -5.23 -11.51
C ALA A 214 -23.09 -4.36 -10.67
N LEU A 215 -22.79 -3.13 -11.11
CA LEU A 215 -21.93 -2.20 -10.37
C LEU A 215 -22.54 -1.74 -9.03
N CYS A 216 -23.86 -1.75 -8.90
CA CYS A 216 -24.57 -1.51 -7.64
C CYS A 216 -24.73 -2.77 -6.78
N GLY A 217 -24.29 -3.94 -7.26
CA GLY A 217 -24.38 -5.21 -6.54
C GLY A 217 -25.76 -5.84 -6.52
N PHE A 218 -26.62 -5.53 -7.50
CA PHE A 218 -27.92 -6.19 -7.68
C PHE A 218 -27.87 -7.36 -8.66
N GLU A 219 -26.84 -7.41 -9.51
CA GLU A 219 -26.56 -8.52 -10.42
C GLU A 219 -25.16 -9.07 -10.16
N PHE A 220 -25.03 -10.40 -10.23
CA PHE A 220 -23.79 -11.10 -9.96
C PHE A 220 -23.57 -12.18 -11.00
N ASP A 221 -22.71 -11.89 -11.97
CA ASP A 221 -22.31 -12.85 -13.00
C ASP A 221 -21.12 -13.72 -12.55
N GLU A 222 -20.47 -13.33 -11.45
CA GLU A 222 -19.25 -13.94 -10.94
C GLU A 222 -19.56 -14.94 -9.81
N GLY A 223 -18.82 -16.07 -9.78
CA GLY A 223 -18.94 -17.05 -8.71
C GLY A 223 -18.57 -16.49 -7.32
N PHE A 224 -19.00 -17.19 -6.27
CA PHE A 224 -18.85 -16.76 -4.86
C PHE A 224 -17.46 -16.22 -4.49
N TRP A 225 -16.40 -16.94 -4.88
CA TRP A 225 -14.99 -16.60 -4.61
C TRP A 225 -14.45 -15.38 -5.36
N ASN A 226 -15.29 -14.75 -6.18
CA ASN A 226 -14.98 -13.57 -6.96
C ASN A 226 -15.98 -12.44 -6.72
N ARG A 227 -16.86 -12.60 -5.72
CA ARG A 227 -17.88 -11.59 -5.43
C ARG A 227 -17.23 -10.26 -5.07
N LYS A 228 -17.68 -9.23 -5.79
CA LYS A 228 -17.30 -7.83 -5.59
C LYS A 228 -18.05 -7.25 -4.40
N ARG A 229 -17.41 -6.33 -3.67
CA ARG A 229 -18.01 -5.65 -2.51
C ARG A 229 -18.33 -4.19 -2.83
N TYR A 230 -19.02 -3.97 -3.93
CA TYR A 230 -19.46 -2.63 -4.30
C TYR A 230 -20.35 -2.03 -3.22
N LYS A 231 -20.27 -0.70 -3.06
CA LYS A 231 -21.05 0.05 -2.09
C LYS A 231 -21.83 1.14 -2.80
N THR A 232 -23.10 1.27 -2.48
CA THR A 232 -23.91 2.43 -2.89
C THR A 232 -24.17 3.32 -1.68
N LEU A 233 -24.17 4.63 -1.90
CA LEU A 233 -24.40 5.64 -0.88
C LEU A 233 -25.40 6.66 -1.41
N LYS A 234 -26.60 6.73 -0.83
CA LYS A 234 -27.57 7.80 -1.16
C LYS A 234 -26.99 9.17 -0.78
N LYS A 235 -27.17 10.14 -1.66
CA LYS A 235 -26.91 11.55 -1.41
C LYS A 235 -28.14 12.20 -0.77
N GLY A 236 -27.91 13.09 0.19
CA GLY A 236 -28.96 13.81 0.91
C GLY A 236 -28.81 13.68 2.43
N PRO A 237 -29.62 14.43 3.19
CA PRO A 237 -29.58 14.42 4.65
C PRO A 237 -30.03 13.05 5.16
N VAL A 238 -29.07 12.27 5.65
CA VAL A 238 -29.35 11.04 6.38
C VAL A 238 -29.63 11.43 7.83
N LEU A 239 -30.90 11.37 8.23
CA LEU A 239 -31.30 11.54 9.63
C LEU A 239 -30.89 10.29 10.42
N GLY A 240 -29.60 10.16 10.77
CA GLY A 240 -29.10 8.97 11.45
C GLY A 240 -27.72 9.12 12.09
N GLY A 241 -27.71 9.26 13.42
CA GLY A 241 -26.70 8.72 14.33
C GLY A 241 -25.32 9.41 14.38
N GLY A 242 -25.09 10.22 15.42
CA GLY A 242 -23.81 10.87 15.72
C GLY A 242 -22.69 9.92 16.16
N GLY A 243 -22.21 9.07 15.25
CA GLY A 243 -20.98 8.30 15.39
C GLY A 243 -20.18 8.39 14.11
N GLY A 244 -18.90 8.77 14.17
CA GLY A 244 -18.02 9.06 13.03
C GLY A 244 -17.63 7.84 12.15
N GLY A 245 -18.53 6.87 11.97
CA GLY A 245 -18.36 5.75 11.04
C GLY A 245 -19.04 6.02 9.70
N GLU A 246 -18.56 5.36 8.63
CA GLU A 246 -19.15 5.42 7.29
C GLU A 246 -20.60 4.88 7.35
N PHE A 247 -21.60 5.76 7.26
CA PHE A 247 -23.02 5.36 7.37
C PHE A 247 -23.44 4.56 6.12
N ASP A 248 -23.88 3.31 6.32
CA ASP A 248 -24.42 2.47 5.25
C ASP A 248 -25.86 2.91 4.93
N ASN A 249 -26.02 3.79 3.91
CA ASN A 249 -27.32 4.15 3.33
C ASN A 249 -27.41 3.69 1.86
N PRO A 250 -27.51 2.37 1.60
CA PRO A 250 -27.54 1.83 0.25
C PRO A 250 -28.87 2.14 -0.45
N ILE A 251 -28.84 2.24 -1.78
CA ILE A 251 -30.06 2.24 -2.60
C ILE A 251 -30.67 0.84 -2.65
N SER A 252 -31.97 0.74 -2.89
CA SER A 252 -32.66 -0.51 -3.24
C SER A 252 -32.62 -0.79 -4.74
N ALA A 253 -32.96 -2.01 -5.14
CA ALA A 253 -33.09 -2.37 -6.56
C ALA A 253 -34.21 -1.55 -7.23
N ASP A 254 -35.38 -1.42 -6.59
CA ASP A 254 -36.50 -0.65 -7.12
C ASP A 254 -36.18 0.84 -7.27
N GLU A 255 -35.38 1.39 -6.36
CA GLU A 255 -34.88 2.77 -6.45
C GLU A 255 -33.92 2.94 -7.63
N LEU A 256 -33.03 1.97 -7.87
CA LEU A 256 -32.17 1.97 -9.06
C LEU A 256 -32.99 1.83 -10.34
N ASP A 257 -34.03 1.01 -10.35
CA ASP A 257 -34.91 0.79 -11.49
C ASP A 257 -35.72 2.03 -11.81
N THR A 258 -36.19 2.72 -10.78
CA THR A 258 -36.84 4.04 -10.91
C THR A 258 -35.86 5.06 -11.49
N TYR A 259 -34.62 5.09 -10.98
CA TYR A 259 -33.57 5.97 -11.51
C TYR A 259 -33.26 5.67 -12.99
N LEU A 260 -33.13 4.40 -13.38
CA LEU A 260 -32.84 4.01 -14.76
C LEU A 260 -34.02 4.28 -15.70
N SER A 261 -35.24 3.87 -15.33
CA SER A 261 -36.44 4.00 -16.16
C SER A 261 -36.88 5.45 -16.39
N THR A 262 -36.59 6.34 -15.43
CA THR A 262 -36.85 7.78 -15.55
C THR A 262 -35.65 8.55 -16.10
N ARG A 263 -34.62 7.85 -16.59
CA ARG A 263 -33.35 8.41 -17.09
C ARG A 263 -32.73 9.41 -16.11
N GLY A 264 -32.80 9.10 -14.82
CA GLY A 264 -32.25 9.87 -13.71
C GLY A 264 -33.12 11.02 -13.21
N ALA A 265 -34.32 11.23 -13.76
CA ALA A 265 -35.23 12.29 -13.35
C ALA A 265 -35.89 12.03 -11.98
N ALA A 266 -36.14 10.76 -11.64
CA ALA A 266 -36.67 10.33 -10.36
C ALA A 266 -35.73 9.31 -9.67
N GLY A 267 -36.07 8.96 -8.43
CA GLY A 267 -35.24 8.09 -7.57
C GLY A 267 -34.19 8.87 -6.78
N PRO A 268 -33.53 8.21 -5.81
CA PRO A 268 -32.50 8.84 -5.01
C PRO A 268 -31.27 9.13 -5.87
N LYS A 269 -30.56 10.21 -5.55
CA LYS A 269 -29.20 10.44 -6.02
C LYS A 269 -28.25 9.62 -5.17
N PHE A 270 -27.19 9.08 -5.76
CA PHE A 270 -26.26 8.20 -5.08
C PHE A 270 -24.84 8.27 -5.66
N ILE A 271 -23.90 7.74 -4.89
CA ILE A 271 -22.53 7.43 -5.30
C ILE A 271 -22.37 5.91 -5.29
N VAL A 272 -21.65 5.37 -6.26
CA VAL A 272 -21.19 3.97 -6.27
C VAL A 272 -19.69 3.95 -6.01
N LEU A 273 -19.25 3.04 -5.16
CA LEU A 273 -17.85 2.83 -4.80
C LEU A 273 -17.46 1.37 -5.08
N PRO A 274 -16.22 1.12 -5.54
CA PRO A 274 -15.74 -0.23 -5.83
C PRO A 274 -15.54 -1.07 -4.57
N MET A 275 -15.41 -0.43 -3.40
CA MET A 275 -15.21 -1.06 -2.10
C MET A 275 -15.59 -0.13 -0.93
N ARG A 276 -15.75 -0.71 0.26
CA ARG A 276 -15.95 0.02 1.53
C ARG A 276 -14.64 0.65 2.04
N ASP A 277 -14.71 1.64 2.92
CA ASP A 277 -13.51 2.28 3.50
C ASP A 277 -12.63 1.25 4.21
N GLY A 278 -13.19 0.45 5.12
CA GLY A 278 -12.43 -0.58 5.82
C GLY A 278 -11.80 -1.65 4.93
N ALA A 279 -12.34 -1.88 3.72
CA ALA A 279 -11.75 -2.79 2.75
C ALA A 279 -10.52 -2.17 2.05
N LEU A 280 -10.56 -0.86 1.77
CA LEU A 280 -9.39 -0.13 1.30
C LEU A 280 -8.31 -0.06 2.38
N ASP A 281 -8.68 0.29 3.61
CA ASP A 281 -7.78 0.36 4.78
C ASP A 281 -7.00 -0.94 4.95
N THR A 282 -7.71 -2.08 4.97
CA THR A 282 -7.09 -3.40 5.15
C THR A 282 -6.05 -3.68 4.07
N LYS A 283 -6.30 -3.26 2.84
CA LYS A 283 -5.41 -3.50 1.71
C LYS A 283 -4.18 -2.60 1.72
N VAL A 284 -4.36 -1.30 1.95
CA VAL A 284 -3.24 -0.34 1.97
C VAL A 284 -2.35 -0.57 3.18
N TRP A 285 -2.94 -0.97 4.31
CA TRP A 285 -2.20 -1.42 5.47
C TRP A 285 -1.44 -2.71 5.16
N THR A 286 -2.08 -3.73 4.59
CA THR A 286 -1.38 -4.96 4.19
C THR A 286 -0.18 -4.62 3.29
N ALA A 287 -0.35 -3.66 2.37
CA ALA A 287 0.75 -3.19 1.54
C ALA A 287 1.85 -2.46 2.31
N SER A 288 1.50 -1.64 3.29
CA SER A 288 2.47 -0.98 4.16
C SER A 288 3.24 -1.98 5.01
N GLU A 289 2.55 -2.97 5.57
CA GLU A 289 3.16 -4.03 6.38
C GLU A 289 4.11 -4.89 5.54
N LYS A 290 3.62 -5.43 4.41
CA LYS A 290 4.40 -6.30 3.55
C LYS A 290 5.47 -5.56 2.75
N GLY A 291 5.30 -4.27 2.49
CA GLY A 291 6.35 -3.42 1.92
C GLY A 291 7.62 -3.37 2.77
N ARG A 292 7.51 -3.51 4.10
CA ARG A 292 8.67 -3.53 5.01
C ARG A 292 9.61 -4.71 4.78
N GLU A 293 9.09 -5.84 4.29
CA GLU A 293 9.89 -7.00 3.92
C GLU A 293 10.83 -6.68 2.72
N LEU A 294 10.46 -5.70 1.88
CA LEU A 294 11.28 -5.13 0.81
C LEU A 294 12.11 -3.90 1.28
N ALA A 295 12.03 -3.56 2.57
CA ALA A 295 12.50 -2.30 3.15
C ALA A 295 11.88 -1.06 2.46
N LEU A 296 10.60 -1.14 2.11
CA LEU A 296 9.75 -0.02 1.70
C LEU A 296 8.83 0.38 2.86
N MET A 297 9.05 1.57 3.40
CA MET A 297 8.24 2.17 4.45
C MET A 297 7.15 3.02 3.77
N LEU A 298 6.08 2.36 3.34
CA LEU A 298 4.96 2.99 2.65
C LEU A 298 4.01 3.60 3.67
N ASP A 299 3.62 4.85 3.43
CA ASP A 299 2.57 5.58 4.13
C ASP A 299 1.54 6.05 3.10
N PHE A 300 0.25 5.86 3.35
CA PHE A 300 -0.80 6.08 2.35
C PHE A 300 -1.76 7.18 2.77
N ASP A 301 -1.79 8.24 1.97
CA ASP A 301 -2.96 9.12 1.91
C ASP A 301 -4.09 8.42 1.16
N GLN A 302 -5.33 8.66 1.57
CA GLN A 302 -6.50 8.16 0.86
C GLN A 302 -7.24 9.30 0.18
N ASP A 303 -7.59 9.11 -1.08
CA ASP A 303 -8.33 10.10 -1.86
C ASP A 303 -9.43 9.41 -2.70
N ARG A 304 -10.48 10.15 -3.05
CA ARG A 304 -11.57 9.67 -3.91
C ARG A 304 -11.48 10.34 -5.27
N ARG A 305 -11.57 9.55 -6.34
CA ARG A 305 -11.50 10.05 -7.73
C ARG A 305 -12.72 9.63 -8.51
N GLU A 306 -13.47 10.61 -9.01
CA GLU A 306 -14.59 10.31 -9.89
C GLU A 306 -14.08 9.79 -11.24
N VAL A 307 -14.74 8.74 -11.76
CA VAL A 307 -14.49 8.22 -13.10
C VAL A 307 -15.76 8.25 -13.94
N THR A 308 -15.67 8.89 -15.11
CA THR A 308 -16.83 9.15 -15.99
C THR A 308 -16.76 8.40 -17.31
N GLU A 309 -15.58 7.93 -17.71
CA GLU A 309 -15.41 7.18 -18.96
C GLU A 309 -15.58 5.68 -18.75
N ALA A 310 -16.29 5.00 -19.66
CA ALA A 310 -16.51 3.55 -19.57
C ALA A 310 -15.21 2.74 -19.43
N GLY A 311 -14.14 3.15 -20.13
CA GLY A 311 -12.83 2.49 -20.05
C GLY A 311 -12.11 2.66 -18.70
N HIS A 312 -12.47 3.68 -17.91
CA HIS A 312 -11.97 3.92 -16.55
C HIS A 312 -12.88 3.29 -15.49
N ILE A 313 -14.11 2.93 -15.84
CA ILE A 313 -15.03 2.18 -14.96
C ILE A 313 -14.78 0.67 -15.09
N VAL A 314 -14.68 0.18 -16.33
CA VAL A 314 -14.45 -1.23 -16.67
C VAL A 314 -13.15 -1.33 -17.45
N HIS A 315 -12.07 -1.65 -16.75
CA HIS A 315 -10.73 -1.68 -17.33
C HIS A 315 -10.57 -2.86 -18.29
N THR A 316 -9.93 -2.65 -19.44
CA THR A 316 -9.67 -3.75 -20.39
C THR A 316 -8.59 -4.73 -19.91
N GLY A 317 -7.84 -4.34 -18.89
CA GLY A 317 -6.72 -5.14 -18.36
C GLY A 317 -5.48 -5.13 -19.26
N SER A 318 -5.37 -4.15 -20.17
CA SER A 318 -4.20 -3.96 -21.04
C SER A 318 -3.32 -2.81 -20.53
N GLY A 319 -1.99 -2.94 -20.65
CA GLY A 319 -1.03 -1.89 -20.28
C GLY A 319 -1.34 -0.49 -20.85
N PRO A 320 -1.65 -0.32 -22.15
CA PRO A 320 -1.96 1.00 -22.70
C PRO A 320 -3.19 1.68 -22.09
N ALA A 321 -4.24 0.90 -21.77
CA ALA A 321 -5.43 1.42 -21.11
C ALA A 321 -5.14 1.81 -19.65
N GLN A 322 -4.28 1.04 -18.98
CA GLN A 322 -3.82 1.36 -17.63
C GLN A 322 -3.04 2.68 -17.59
N VAL A 323 -2.06 2.84 -18.47
CA VAL A 323 -1.27 4.07 -18.58
C VAL A 323 -2.18 5.27 -18.84
N ARG A 324 -3.17 5.13 -19.73
CA ARG A 324 -4.16 6.18 -19.96
C ARG A 324 -4.93 6.53 -18.68
N PHE A 325 -5.45 5.54 -17.97
CA PHE A 325 -6.14 5.76 -16.70
C PHE A 325 -5.26 6.48 -15.66
N LEU A 326 -4.00 6.07 -15.52
CA LEU A 326 -3.04 6.69 -14.60
C LEU A 326 -2.82 8.18 -14.93
N ARG A 327 -2.74 8.54 -16.21
CA ARG A 327 -2.57 9.94 -16.63
C ARG A 327 -3.86 10.74 -16.47
N ASP A 328 -4.96 10.23 -17.03
CA ASP A 328 -6.20 10.98 -17.19
C ASP A 328 -6.96 11.12 -15.86
N VAL A 329 -6.90 10.12 -14.98
CA VAL A 329 -7.65 10.10 -13.71
C VAL A 329 -6.76 10.41 -12.51
N LEU A 330 -5.53 9.89 -12.48
CA LEU A 330 -4.63 10.04 -11.32
C LEU A 330 -3.57 11.14 -11.52
N GLY A 331 -3.56 11.82 -12.67
CA GLY A 331 -2.66 12.93 -12.95
C GLY A 331 -1.19 12.53 -13.06
N ARG A 332 -0.89 11.27 -13.40
CA ARG A 332 0.49 10.80 -13.57
C ARG A 332 1.10 11.40 -14.83
N ARG A 333 2.39 11.73 -14.74
CA ARG A 333 3.14 12.36 -15.82
C ARG A 333 3.56 11.34 -16.86
N ASP A 334 3.54 11.78 -18.11
CA ASP A 334 3.74 10.94 -19.28
C ASP A 334 5.22 10.97 -19.70
N LYS A 335 5.91 9.85 -19.59
CA LYS A 335 7.36 9.74 -19.82
C LYS A 335 7.82 10.23 -21.21
N PRO A 336 7.10 9.98 -22.32
CA PRO A 336 7.49 10.53 -23.63
C PRO A 336 7.47 12.06 -23.69
N THR A 337 6.64 12.74 -22.89
CA THR A 337 6.48 14.20 -22.94
C THR A 337 7.14 14.93 -21.77
N ASP A 338 7.16 14.32 -20.58
CA ASP A 338 7.82 14.80 -19.37
C ASP A 338 8.57 13.65 -18.65
N PRO A 339 9.74 13.22 -19.17
CA PRO A 339 10.48 12.09 -18.62
C PRO A 339 10.97 12.34 -17.19
N LEU A 340 11.41 13.57 -16.88
CA LEU A 340 11.87 13.92 -15.55
C LEU A 340 10.73 13.91 -14.54
N GLY A 341 9.57 14.42 -14.94
CA GLY A 341 8.38 14.38 -14.10
C GLY A 341 7.87 12.96 -13.89
N ALA A 342 7.82 12.14 -14.94
CA ALA A 342 7.43 10.73 -14.81
C ALA A 342 8.39 9.94 -13.90
N THR A 343 9.69 10.24 -13.92
CA THR A 343 10.65 9.68 -12.96
C THR A 343 10.45 10.23 -11.54
N ALA A 344 10.19 11.52 -11.37
CA ALA A 344 9.90 12.11 -10.06
C ALA A 344 8.60 11.54 -9.43
N ASP A 345 7.65 11.15 -10.27
CA ASP A 345 6.44 10.43 -9.88
C ASP A 345 6.74 9.09 -9.17
N LEU A 346 7.91 8.47 -9.38
CA LEU A 346 8.33 7.27 -8.64
C LEU A 346 8.54 7.52 -7.14
N CYS A 347 8.84 8.77 -6.74
CA CYS A 347 8.95 9.12 -5.32
C CYS A 347 7.59 9.06 -4.59
N HIS A 348 6.48 9.06 -5.34
CA HIS A 348 5.11 9.07 -4.81
C HIS A 348 4.28 7.97 -5.48
N PRO A 349 4.41 6.70 -5.02
CA PRO A 349 3.66 5.59 -5.59
C PRO A 349 2.15 5.81 -5.49
N VAL A 350 1.41 5.35 -6.49
CA VAL A 350 -0.05 5.40 -6.48
C VAL A 350 -0.65 4.03 -6.70
N VAL A 351 -1.73 3.76 -5.97
CA VAL A 351 -2.53 2.57 -6.15
C VAL A 351 -4.01 2.94 -6.16
N ALA A 352 -4.79 2.39 -7.07
CA ALA A 352 -6.19 2.76 -7.25
C ALA A 352 -7.14 1.56 -7.20
N GLY A 353 -8.11 1.63 -6.30
CA GLY A 353 -9.25 0.72 -6.27
C GLY A 353 -10.21 1.02 -7.41
N VAL A 354 -10.39 0.07 -8.32
CA VAL A 354 -11.27 0.15 -9.51
C VAL A 354 -12.39 -0.88 -9.43
N PHE A 355 -13.45 -0.71 -10.23
CA PHE A 355 -14.63 -1.58 -10.16
C PHE A 355 -14.35 -2.98 -10.69
N ARG A 356 -13.93 -3.08 -11.95
CA ARG A 356 -13.71 -4.38 -12.60
C ARG A 356 -12.76 -4.28 -13.78
N TYR A 357 -12.22 -5.45 -14.14
CA TYR A 357 -11.58 -5.70 -15.42
C TYR A 357 -12.55 -6.44 -16.35
N THR A 358 -12.43 -6.28 -17.66
CA THR A 358 -13.16 -7.08 -18.65
C THR A 358 -12.71 -8.53 -18.67
N ASN A 359 -11.50 -8.79 -18.18
CA ASN A 359 -10.91 -10.11 -18.05
C ASN A 359 -10.93 -10.56 -16.57
N THR A 360 -10.30 -11.69 -16.27
CA THR A 360 -10.24 -12.26 -14.92
C THR A 360 -9.17 -11.64 -14.01
N LEU A 361 -8.58 -10.50 -14.38
CA LEU A 361 -7.56 -9.85 -13.56
C LEU A 361 -8.10 -9.38 -12.21
N ARG A 362 -7.17 -9.21 -11.28
CA ARG A 362 -7.42 -8.75 -9.91
C ARG A 362 -6.62 -7.50 -9.59
N GLY A 363 -5.45 -7.35 -10.21
CA GLY A 363 -4.76 -6.10 -10.31
C GLY A 363 -4.07 -5.96 -11.65
N LEU A 364 -3.51 -4.78 -11.86
CA LEU A 364 -2.65 -4.46 -12.98
C LEU A 364 -1.70 -3.35 -12.55
N ALA A 365 -0.42 -3.51 -12.87
CA ALA A 365 0.61 -2.54 -12.63
C ALA A 365 1.18 -1.98 -13.93
N SER A 366 1.77 -0.79 -13.82
CA SER A 366 2.64 -0.23 -14.83
C SER A 366 3.92 0.26 -14.15
N ASN A 367 5.04 -0.40 -14.45
CA ASN A 367 6.39 0.04 -14.06
C ASN A 367 6.93 1.02 -15.10
N LEU A 368 7.61 2.08 -14.66
CA LEU A 368 8.10 3.12 -15.56
C LEU A 368 9.31 2.68 -16.41
N HIS A 369 10.14 1.81 -15.84
CA HIS A 369 11.37 1.31 -16.44
C HIS A 369 11.31 -0.20 -16.56
N GLU A 370 11.99 -0.74 -17.57
CA GLU A 370 12.09 -2.18 -17.75
C GLU A 370 12.68 -2.84 -16.51
N SER A 371 12.11 -3.97 -16.09
CA SER A 371 12.64 -4.75 -14.98
C SER A 371 13.71 -5.74 -15.46
N LYS A 372 14.63 -6.14 -14.57
CA LYS A 372 15.67 -7.14 -14.89
C LYS A 372 15.12 -8.49 -15.35
N CYS A 373 13.86 -8.76 -15.05
CA CYS A 373 13.17 -10.00 -15.39
C CYS A 373 12.24 -9.85 -16.61
N GLY A 374 12.38 -8.76 -17.36
CA GLY A 374 11.75 -8.56 -18.67
C GLY A 374 10.32 -8.02 -18.62
N LEU A 375 9.94 -7.32 -17.55
CA LEU A 375 8.71 -6.51 -17.60
C LEU A 375 9.02 -5.23 -18.37
N ASP A 376 8.27 -4.98 -19.44
CA ASP A 376 8.41 -3.77 -20.24
C ASP A 376 8.21 -2.50 -19.40
N GLY A 377 8.94 -1.44 -19.73
CA GLY A 377 8.68 -0.12 -19.19
C GLY A 377 7.45 0.52 -19.83
N HIS A 378 6.69 1.26 -19.05
CA HIS A 378 5.51 1.98 -19.47
C HIS A 378 5.69 3.50 -19.36
N ASP A 379 4.78 4.26 -19.98
CA ASP A 379 4.86 5.72 -20.03
C ASP A 379 4.44 6.40 -18.71
N ALA A 380 3.73 5.69 -17.82
CA ALA A 380 3.37 6.17 -16.50
C ALA A 380 3.45 5.02 -15.49
N SER A 381 3.73 5.34 -14.22
CA SER A 381 3.80 4.36 -13.13
C SER A 381 2.60 4.39 -12.20
N GLY A 382 2.18 3.22 -11.74
CA GLY A 382 1.11 3.06 -10.77
C GLY A 382 0.41 1.70 -10.87
N ALA A 383 -0.42 1.40 -9.89
CA ALA A 383 -1.14 0.15 -9.79
C ALA A 383 -2.66 0.37 -9.69
N THR A 384 -3.44 -0.56 -10.21
CA THR A 384 -4.89 -0.66 -9.96
C THR A 384 -5.25 -2.03 -9.45
N PHE A 385 -6.30 -2.11 -8.64
CA PHE A 385 -6.79 -3.37 -8.09
C PHE A 385 -8.31 -3.35 -7.94
N VAL A 386 -8.91 -4.53 -7.95
CA VAL A 386 -10.33 -4.70 -7.65
C VAL A 386 -10.51 -5.33 -6.28
N ASP A 387 -11.61 -4.98 -5.63
CA ASP A 387 -11.94 -5.59 -4.34
C ASP A 387 -12.80 -6.85 -4.50
N ASN A 388 -12.30 -7.94 -3.95
CA ASN A 388 -12.90 -9.28 -4.05
C ASN A 388 -12.92 -9.96 -2.67
N LEU A 389 -13.86 -10.89 -2.50
CA LEU A 389 -13.87 -11.83 -1.38
C LEU A 389 -13.21 -13.18 -1.74
N PRO A 390 -12.59 -13.88 -0.77
CA PRO A 390 -12.36 -13.48 0.62
C PRO A 390 -11.16 -12.53 0.76
N ASP A 391 -11.26 -11.60 1.70
CA ASP A 391 -10.20 -10.59 1.89
C ASP A 391 -8.89 -11.21 2.39
N ALA A 392 -8.95 -12.34 3.09
CA ALA A 392 -7.78 -13.11 3.54
C ALA A 392 -6.80 -13.47 2.40
N ILE A 393 -7.28 -13.53 1.15
CA ILE A 393 -6.45 -13.78 -0.04
C ILE A 393 -6.23 -12.47 -0.80
N TRP A 394 -7.29 -11.73 -1.06
CA TRP A 394 -7.24 -10.59 -1.97
C TRP A 394 -6.72 -9.30 -1.33
N LYS A 395 -6.40 -9.30 -0.02
CA LYS A 395 -5.75 -8.16 0.64
C LYS A 395 -4.32 -7.90 0.14
N TYR A 396 -3.66 -8.92 -0.43
CA TYR A 396 -2.29 -8.81 -0.94
C TYR A 396 -2.18 -8.27 -2.37
N VAL A 397 -3.29 -8.09 -3.08
CA VAL A 397 -3.25 -7.64 -4.48
C VAL A 397 -2.55 -6.28 -4.62
N PRO A 398 -2.84 -5.25 -3.80
CA PRO A 398 -2.18 -3.95 -3.98
C PRO A 398 -0.67 -4.00 -3.81
N ILE A 399 -0.15 -4.79 -2.86
CA ILE A 399 1.29 -4.93 -2.67
C ILE A 399 1.96 -5.78 -3.74
N HIS A 400 1.24 -6.76 -4.31
CA HIS A 400 1.68 -7.48 -5.50
C HIS A 400 1.88 -6.52 -6.69
N GLU A 401 0.86 -5.70 -6.99
CA GLU A 401 0.94 -4.75 -8.10
C GLU A 401 1.97 -3.63 -7.85
N LEU A 402 2.11 -3.17 -6.61
CA LEU A 402 3.20 -2.26 -6.24
C LEU A 402 4.56 -2.94 -6.41
N GLY A 403 4.69 -4.22 -6.06
CA GLY A 403 5.89 -5.01 -6.33
C GLY A 403 6.32 -4.94 -7.80
N HIS A 404 5.38 -5.09 -8.73
CA HIS A 404 5.64 -4.87 -10.16
C HIS A 404 6.12 -3.45 -10.46
N CYS A 405 5.51 -2.41 -9.86
CA CYS A 405 5.97 -1.02 -10.01
C CYS A 405 7.42 -0.80 -9.53
N PHE A 406 7.89 -1.62 -8.59
CA PHE A 406 9.26 -1.67 -8.09
C PHE A 406 10.14 -2.73 -8.78
N GLY A 407 9.73 -3.22 -9.95
CA GLY A 407 10.54 -4.09 -10.80
C GLY A 407 10.54 -5.57 -10.41
N LEU A 408 9.63 -6.01 -9.53
CA LEU A 408 9.47 -7.43 -9.23
C LEU A 408 8.71 -8.16 -10.34
N CYS A 409 9.08 -9.41 -10.58
CA CYS A 409 8.35 -10.31 -11.45
C CYS A 409 7.60 -11.37 -10.67
N HIS A 410 6.70 -12.05 -11.38
CA HIS A 410 6.03 -13.21 -10.83
C HIS A 410 7.02 -14.30 -10.41
N THR A 411 6.72 -14.98 -9.32
CA THR A 411 7.47 -16.14 -8.82
C THR A 411 6.56 -17.34 -8.64
N ASP A 412 7.18 -18.50 -8.42
CA ASP A 412 6.48 -19.71 -8.00
C ASP A 412 6.28 -19.72 -6.48
N GLY A 413 5.29 -20.50 -6.02
CA GLY A 413 4.97 -20.69 -4.59
C GLY A 413 3.79 -19.84 -4.12
N VAL A 414 2.71 -20.46 -3.64
CA VAL A 414 1.50 -19.75 -3.17
C VAL A 414 1.71 -18.97 -1.87
N ASP A 415 2.82 -19.25 -1.19
CA ASP A 415 3.37 -18.54 -0.03
C ASP A 415 4.07 -17.22 -0.41
N ARG A 416 4.14 -16.89 -1.70
CA ARG A 416 4.85 -15.72 -2.21
C ARG A 416 3.88 -14.64 -2.65
N ILE A 417 4.16 -13.40 -2.27
CA ILE A 417 3.32 -12.26 -2.67
C ILE A 417 3.30 -12.12 -4.19
N MET A 418 4.43 -12.28 -4.87
CA MET A 418 4.53 -12.19 -6.33
C MET A 418 4.02 -13.44 -7.06
N TYR A 419 3.31 -14.35 -6.39
CA TYR A 419 2.73 -15.52 -7.03
C TYR A 419 1.62 -15.16 -8.02
N SER A 420 1.64 -15.79 -9.20
CA SER A 420 0.54 -15.70 -10.16
C SER A 420 0.08 -17.08 -10.64
N PRO A 421 -1.22 -17.40 -10.55
CA PRO A 421 -1.75 -18.65 -11.09
C PRO A 421 -1.87 -18.64 -12.62
N LYS A 422 -1.69 -17.48 -13.29
CA LYS A 422 -1.78 -17.40 -14.76
C LYS A 422 -0.55 -17.98 -15.45
N THR A 423 0.62 -17.83 -14.84
CA THR A 423 1.90 -18.36 -15.34
C THR A 423 2.06 -19.86 -15.08
N ASN A 424 1.35 -20.43 -14.11
CA ASN A 424 1.41 -21.86 -13.79
C ASN A 424 0.09 -22.59 -14.06
N SER A 425 0.10 -23.44 -15.09
CA SER A 425 -1.08 -23.96 -15.79
C SER A 425 -1.85 -25.08 -15.07
N TRP A 426 -1.30 -25.73 -14.05
CA TRP A 426 -1.83 -27.04 -13.62
C TRP A 426 -3.03 -27.00 -12.64
N TRP A 427 -3.31 -25.90 -11.92
CA TRP A 427 -4.27 -25.97 -10.79
C TRP A 427 -5.27 -24.81 -10.66
N ARG A 428 -5.83 -24.31 -11.77
CA ARG A 428 -6.72 -23.12 -11.76
C ARG A 428 -7.99 -23.26 -10.91
N GLY A 429 -8.58 -24.45 -10.77
CA GLY A 429 -9.85 -24.66 -10.04
C GLY A 429 -9.74 -24.85 -8.52
N TRP A 430 -8.59 -25.32 -8.02
CA TRP A 430 -8.35 -25.62 -6.59
C TRP A 430 -7.39 -24.64 -5.90
N SER A 431 -6.93 -23.63 -6.63
CA SER A 431 -5.98 -22.63 -6.13
C SER A 431 -6.50 -21.88 -4.92
N ILE A 432 -7.79 -21.50 -4.87
CA ILE A 432 -8.34 -20.67 -3.78
C ILE A 432 -8.43 -21.43 -2.44
N PRO A 433 -9.06 -22.63 -2.35
CA PRO A 433 -9.06 -23.40 -1.11
C PRO A 433 -7.65 -23.80 -0.66
N ARG A 434 -6.75 -24.10 -1.59
CA ARG A 434 -5.36 -24.43 -1.27
C ARG A 434 -4.55 -23.20 -0.85
N SER A 435 -4.73 -22.05 -1.48
CA SER A 435 -4.11 -20.80 -1.03
C SER A 435 -4.59 -20.44 0.35
N LEU A 436 -5.89 -20.60 0.66
CA LEU A 436 -6.37 -20.47 2.03
C LEU A 436 -5.66 -21.46 2.95
N LEU A 437 -5.60 -22.74 2.59
CA LEU A 437 -4.96 -23.77 3.40
C LEU A 437 -3.44 -23.54 3.56
N ASN A 438 -2.74 -23.06 2.55
CA ASN A 438 -1.31 -22.78 2.58
C ASN A 438 -1.03 -21.49 3.36
N ILE A 439 -1.79 -20.42 3.14
CA ILE A 439 -1.72 -19.21 3.99
C ILE A 439 -1.94 -19.59 5.46
N TYR A 440 -2.80 -20.58 5.66
CA TYR A 440 -3.18 -21.10 6.95
C TYR A 440 -2.08 -21.98 7.58
N LEU A 441 -1.49 -22.93 6.85
CA LEU A 441 -0.45 -23.86 7.32
C LEU A 441 0.96 -23.26 7.31
N GLU A 442 1.34 -22.63 6.20
CA GLU A 442 2.68 -22.12 5.91
C GLU A 442 2.84 -20.65 6.33
N GLY A 443 1.74 -19.90 6.42
CA GLY A 443 1.69 -18.53 6.96
C GLY A 443 1.29 -17.50 5.92
N GLU A 444 1.21 -16.23 6.33
CA GLU A 444 0.88 -15.17 5.38
C GLU A 444 1.92 -15.08 4.25
N PRO A 445 1.51 -14.80 3.00
CA PRO A 445 2.43 -14.65 1.90
C PRO A 445 3.49 -13.58 2.22
N SER A 446 4.71 -13.82 1.78
CA SER A 446 5.85 -12.95 2.06
C SER A 446 6.72 -12.72 0.83
N PHE A 447 7.56 -11.69 0.91
CA PHE A 447 8.68 -11.47 0.01
C PHE A 447 9.93 -12.17 0.56
N THR A 448 10.73 -12.70 -0.36
CA THR A 448 12.04 -13.22 -0.06
C THR A 448 13.11 -12.15 -0.13
N PHE A 449 14.25 -12.48 0.47
CA PHE A 449 15.47 -11.72 0.34
C PHE A 449 15.86 -11.43 -1.13
N ALA A 450 15.64 -12.38 -2.05
CA ALA A 450 15.97 -12.18 -3.47
C ALA A 450 15.08 -11.11 -4.14
N GLU A 451 13.79 -11.09 -3.83
CA GLU A 451 12.87 -10.04 -4.29
C GLU A 451 13.23 -8.70 -3.68
N ALA A 452 13.57 -8.66 -2.38
CA ALA A 452 14.03 -7.43 -1.75
C ALA A 452 15.28 -6.87 -2.44
N LYS A 453 16.26 -7.72 -2.80
CA LYS A 453 17.42 -7.29 -3.60
C LYS A 453 17.01 -6.74 -4.97
N ALA A 454 16.12 -7.43 -5.68
CA ALA A 454 15.67 -6.99 -7.01
C ALA A 454 14.94 -5.63 -6.95
N THR A 455 14.15 -5.42 -5.90
CA THR A 455 13.50 -4.14 -5.60
C THR A 455 14.53 -3.02 -5.43
N TRP A 456 15.57 -3.25 -4.62
CA TRP A 456 16.62 -2.25 -4.41
C TRP A 456 17.52 -2.04 -5.62
N ASP A 457 17.76 -3.07 -6.43
CA ASP A 457 18.43 -2.91 -7.71
C ASP A 457 17.66 -1.95 -8.63
N TYR A 458 16.33 -2.14 -8.72
CA TYR A 458 15.46 -1.28 -9.51
C TYR A 458 15.44 0.16 -8.97
N ILE A 459 15.27 0.33 -7.66
CA ILE A 459 15.27 1.63 -6.99
C ILE A 459 16.58 2.37 -7.23
N VAL A 460 17.71 1.74 -6.91
CA VAL A 460 19.02 2.38 -7.07
C VAL A 460 19.29 2.68 -8.54
N ALA A 461 18.85 1.84 -9.49
CA ALA A 461 19.03 2.10 -10.91
C ALA A 461 18.22 3.31 -11.41
N HIS A 462 16.94 3.42 -11.01
CA HIS A 462 15.96 4.27 -11.71
C HIS A 462 15.41 5.45 -10.90
N PHE A 463 15.48 5.42 -9.57
CA PHE A 463 14.93 6.50 -8.76
C PHE A 463 15.86 7.71 -8.79
N ALA A 464 15.26 8.89 -8.80
CA ALA A 464 16.01 10.12 -8.60
C ALA A 464 16.62 10.14 -7.18
N PRO A 465 17.85 10.65 -6.98
CA PRO A 465 18.48 10.67 -5.65
C PRO A 465 17.63 11.37 -4.59
N GLN A 466 16.82 12.36 -4.99
CA GLN A 466 15.91 13.09 -4.12
C GLN A 466 14.80 12.19 -3.55
N CYS A 467 14.34 11.18 -4.31
CA CYS A 467 13.40 10.18 -3.78
C CYS A 467 14.03 9.37 -2.63
N LEU A 468 15.37 9.23 -2.63
CA LEU A 468 16.12 8.51 -1.61
C LEU A 468 16.52 9.42 -0.42
N GLY A 469 16.11 10.69 -0.45
CA GLY A 469 16.38 11.68 0.60
C GLY A 469 17.61 12.56 0.38
N ALA A 470 18.25 12.51 -0.80
CA ALA A 470 19.31 13.45 -1.13
C ALA A 470 18.77 14.87 -1.18
N ARG A 471 19.43 15.82 -0.51
CA ARG A 471 19.05 17.23 -0.60
C ARG A 471 19.33 17.75 -2.01
N PRO A 472 18.47 18.62 -2.58
CA PRO A 472 18.77 19.24 -3.85
C PRO A 472 20.06 20.04 -3.71
N ILE A 473 21.00 19.84 -4.64
CA ILE A 473 22.20 20.67 -4.74
C ILE A 473 21.72 22.05 -5.17
N VAL A 474 21.56 22.95 -4.19
CA VAL A 474 21.36 24.37 -4.47
C VAL A 474 22.69 24.87 -5.01
N ILE A 475 22.88 24.81 -6.33
CA ILE A 475 23.97 25.53 -6.98
C ILE A 475 23.65 27.00 -6.72
N GLY A 476 24.32 27.59 -5.73
CA GLY A 476 24.14 28.99 -5.39
C GLY A 476 24.23 29.78 -6.68
N ALA A 477 23.11 30.41 -7.07
CA ALA A 477 23.09 31.26 -8.24
C ALA A 477 24.27 32.22 -8.09
N ALA A 478 25.20 32.17 -9.04
CA ALA A 478 26.31 33.11 -9.07
C ALA A 478 25.70 34.51 -8.89
N PRO A 479 26.22 35.34 -7.97
CA PRO A 479 25.66 36.67 -7.75
C PRO A 479 25.58 37.35 -9.10
N ALA A 480 24.37 37.82 -9.45
CA ALA A 480 24.13 38.50 -10.72
C ALA A 480 25.24 39.54 -10.92
N PRO A 481 25.87 39.61 -12.12
CA PRO A 481 26.91 40.58 -12.38
C PRO A 481 26.38 41.95 -11.99
N ARG A 482 27.06 42.62 -11.04
CA ARG A 482 26.75 43.99 -10.64
C ARG A 482 26.76 44.82 -11.91
N THR A 483 25.59 45.22 -12.38
CA THR A 483 25.47 46.24 -13.42
C THR A 483 26.18 47.48 -12.91
N ALA A 484 27.24 47.85 -13.62
CA ALA A 484 27.95 49.08 -13.39
C ALA A 484 26.97 50.26 -13.49
N ALA A 485 27.18 51.23 -12.63
CA ALA A 485 26.41 52.45 -12.49
C ALA A 485 26.09 53.13 -13.83
N ASP A 486 24.80 53.28 -14.11
CA ASP A 486 24.24 54.43 -14.81
C ASP A 486 23.77 55.36 -13.68
N GLY A 487 24.22 56.60 -13.56
CA GLY A 487 24.19 57.62 -14.59
C GLY A 487 23.41 58.78 -13.97
N SER A 488 24.05 59.92 -13.82
CA SER A 488 23.59 61.10 -13.09
C SER A 488 22.17 61.56 -13.44
N VAL A 489 21.32 61.75 -12.44
CA VAL A 489 20.08 62.52 -12.57
C VAL A 489 20.43 64.02 -12.55
N VAL A 490 20.35 64.66 -13.72
CA VAL A 490 20.36 66.12 -13.87
C VAL A 490 18.98 66.64 -13.47
N GLY A 491 18.97 67.60 -12.53
CA GLY A 491 17.77 68.20 -11.98
C GLY A 491 17.00 69.08 -12.97
N VAL A 492 15.68 69.05 -12.82
CA VAL A 492 14.73 69.97 -13.47
C VAL A 492 14.30 71.01 -12.42
N PRO A 493 14.33 72.33 -12.70
CA PRO A 493 13.85 73.35 -11.78
C PRO A 493 12.31 73.46 -11.81
N PRO A 494 11.68 73.97 -10.73
CA PRO A 494 10.23 74.10 -10.66
C PRO A 494 9.74 75.28 -11.50
N ALA A 495 8.64 75.06 -12.22
CA ALA A 495 7.89 76.10 -12.91
C ALA A 495 7.04 76.89 -11.91
N LEU A 496 7.08 78.22 -12.03
CA LEU A 496 6.10 79.15 -11.50
C LEU A 496 4.87 79.13 -12.43
N ASP A 497 3.69 78.89 -11.86
CA ASP A 497 2.46 79.67 -12.04
C ASP A 497 1.41 79.24 -10.99
#